data_AF-A0A9E5GME2-F1
#
_entry.id   AF-A0A9E5GME2-F1
#
_cell.length_a   1.000
_cell.length_b   1.000
_cell.length_c   1.000
_cell.angle_alpha   90.00
_cell.angle_beta   90.00
_cell.angle_gamma   90.00
#
_symmetry.space_group_name_H-M   'P 1'
#
loop_
_entity.id
_entity.type
_entity.pdbx_description
1 polymer ?
#
loop_
_entity_poly.entity_id
_entity_poly.type
_entity_poly.pdbx_seq_one_letter_code
_entity_poly.pdbx_strand_id
1 'polypeptide(L)' 'MVGDDITSNVKTIKSIPHDLEFPVDVRVRGEIMMPKSVRKELNKEREEDGEIPFANTRNAAAGSIKLLDSREAA' A
#
# COMPACT_ATOMS: atom_id res chain seq x y z
N MET A 1 -17.95 -12.28 -0.41
CA MET A 1 -17.06 -11.11 -0.58
C MET A 1 -15.89 -11.54 -1.45
N VAL A 2 -15.68 -10.88 -2.57
CA VAL A 2 -14.51 -11.06 -3.44
C VAL A 2 -13.52 -9.95 -3.08
N GLY A 3 -12.24 -10.28 -2.91
CA GLY A 3 -11.17 -9.29 -2.69
C GLY A 3 -10.49 -8.93 -4.01
N ASP A 4 -9.77 -7.82 -4.02
CA ASP A 4 -8.97 -7.39 -5.17
C ASP A 4 -7.66 -8.20 -5.22
N ASP A 5 -7.22 -8.60 -6.42
CA ASP A 5 -5.87 -9.15 -6.62
C ASP A 5 -4.86 -7.99 -6.69
N ILE A 6 -4.09 -7.83 -5.61
CA ILE A 6 -3.07 -6.78 -5.45
C ILE A 6 -1.66 -7.37 -5.32
N THR A 7 -1.42 -8.55 -5.91
CA THR A 7 -0.16 -9.30 -5.75
C THR A 7 1.06 -8.45 -6.13
N SER A 8 0.98 -7.68 -7.20
CA SER A 8 2.08 -6.83 -7.69
C SER A 8 2.45 -5.72 -6.69
N ASN A 9 1.45 -5.13 -6.05
CA ASN A 9 1.59 -4.04 -5.09
C ASN A 9 2.16 -4.56 -3.78
N VAL A 10 1.67 -5.71 -3.32
CA VAL A 10 2.17 -6.36 -2.10
C VAL A 10 3.66 -6.71 -2.27
N LYS A 11 4.08 -7.11 -3.48
CA LYS A 11 5.50 -7.34 -3.78
C LYS A 11 6.39 -6.09 -3.68
N THR A 12 5.86 -4.88 -3.74
CA THR A 12 6.67 -3.66 -3.57
C THR A 12 6.92 -3.33 -2.10
N ILE A 13 6.26 -4.01 -1.16
CA ILE A 13 6.39 -3.77 0.27
C ILE A 13 7.64 -4.50 0.79
N LYS A 14 8.70 -3.74 1.07
CA LYS A 14 10.02 -4.27 1.48
C LYS A 14 10.01 -5.17 2.72
N SER A 15 9.03 -5.01 3.60
CA SER A 15 8.91 -5.82 4.82
C SER A 15 8.26 -7.18 4.60
N ILE A 16 7.72 -7.45 3.40
CA ILE A 16 7.09 -8.73 3.07
C ILE A 16 8.14 -9.61 2.37
N PRO A 17 8.48 -10.78 2.93
CA PRO A 17 9.42 -11.69 2.28
C PRO A 17 8.81 -12.30 1.02
N HIS A 18 9.62 -12.51 -0.01
CA HIS A 18 9.21 -13.19 -1.25
C HIS A 18 9.39 -14.70 -1.17
N ASP A 19 10.33 -15.15 -0.35
CA ASP A 19 10.66 -16.55 -0.14
C ASP A 19 10.53 -16.89 1.34
N LEU A 20 10.02 -18.08 1.63
CA LEU A 20 9.99 -18.64 2.97
C LEU A 20 11.17 -19.60 3.12
N GLU A 21 11.72 -19.69 4.33
CA GLU A 21 12.88 -20.56 4.63
C GLU A 21 12.62 -22.05 4.34
N PHE A 22 11.35 -22.46 4.42
CA PHE A 22 10.93 -23.83 4.18
C PHE A 22 9.84 -23.89 3.10
N PRO A 23 9.80 -24.94 2.27
CA PRO A 23 8.78 -25.12 1.25
C PRO A 23 7.46 -25.52 1.90
N VAL A 24 6.65 -24.52 2.25
CA VAL A 24 5.33 -24.69 2.86
C VAL A 24 4.26 -24.08 1.97
N ASP A 25 3.13 -24.77 1.81
CA ASP A 25 1.94 -24.23 1.16
C ASP A 25 1.01 -23.65 2.23
N VAL A 26 1.01 -22.32 2.36
CA VAL A 26 0.29 -21.59 3.42
C VAL A 26 -0.38 -20.33 2.89
N ARG A 27 -1.46 -19.93 3.56
CA ARG A 27 -2.12 -18.64 3.35
C ARG A 27 -2.02 -17.79 4.60
N VAL A 28 -1.22 -16.73 4.54
CA VAL A 28 -1.03 -15.80 5.66
C VAL A 28 -1.99 -14.62 5.53
N ARG A 29 -2.50 -14.15 6.66
CA ARG A 29 -3.29 -12.91 6.75
C ARG A 29 -2.58 -11.91 7.62
N GLY A 30 -2.69 -10.64 7.26
CA GLY A 30 -2.10 -9.54 8.00
C GLY A 30 -2.75 -8.21 7.61
N GLU A 31 -2.25 -7.14 8.20
CA GLU A 31 -2.69 -5.77 7.92
C GLU A 31 -1.55 -4.97 7.31
N ILE A 32 -1.85 -4.20 6.26
CA ILE A 32 -0.91 -3.21 5.74
C ILE A 32 -1.22 -1.88 6.41
N MET A 33 -0.23 -1.37 7.14
CA MET A 33 -0.35 -0.15 7.94
C MET A 33 0.59 0.92 7.40
N MET A 34 0.13 2.16 7.41
CA MET A 34 0.94 3.33 7.04
C MET A 34 1.35 4.12 8.29
N PRO A 35 2.64 4.43 8.48
CA PRO A 35 3.09 5.33 9.53
C PRO A 35 2.46 6.72 9.43
N LYS A 36 2.18 7.36 10.58
CA LYS A 36 1.60 8.71 10.62
C LYS A 36 2.50 9.76 9.94
N SER A 37 3.82 9.60 10.03
CA SER A 37 4.80 10.47 9.38
C SER A 37 4.69 10.42 7.86
N VAL A 38 4.65 9.22 7.28
CA VAL A 38 4.49 9.00 5.83
C VAL A 38 3.17 9.60 5.33
N ARG A 39 2.07 9.42 6.08
CA ARG A 39 0.80 10.08 5.71
C ARG A 39 0.91 11.60 5.69
N LYS A 40 1.65 12.19 6.64
CA LYS A 40 1.84 13.65 6.70
C LYS A 40 2.60 14.16 5.48
N GLU A 41 3.62 13.42 5.04
CA GLU A 41 4.39 13.70 3.84
C GLU A 41 3.52 13.58 2.57
N LEU A 42 2.77 12.48 2.42
CA LEU A 42 1.83 12.29 1.31
C LEU A 42 0.75 13.38 1.25
N ASN A 43 0.23 13.82 2.40
CA ASN A 43 -0.75 14.90 2.42
C ASN A 43 -0.13 16.23 2.00
N LYS A 44 1.14 16.46 2.32
CA LYS A 44 1.85 17.66 1.90
C LYS A 44 2.00 17.69 0.38
N GLU A 45 2.41 16.58 -0.24
CA GLU A 45 2.49 16.45 -1.71
C GLU A 45 1.12 16.68 -2.37
N ARG A 46 0.07 16.03 -1.84
CA ARG A 46 -1.30 16.23 -2.32
C ARG A 46 -1.77 17.67 -2.22
N GLU A 47 -1.47 18.36 -1.12
CA GLU A 47 -1.82 19.77 -0.93
C GLU A 47 -1.08 20.68 -1.93
N GLU A 48 0.18 20.38 -2.24
CA GLU A 48 0.98 21.08 -3.26
C GLU A 48 0.40 20.87 -4.67
N ASP A 49 -0.13 19.68 -4.94
CA ASP A 49 -0.80 19.33 -6.22
C ASP A 49 -2.27 19.79 -6.27
N GLY A 50 -2.79 20.44 -5.22
CA GLY A 50 -4.18 20.90 -5.13
C GLY A 50 -5.21 19.77 -4.93
N GLU A 51 -4.75 18.58 -4.56
CA GLU A 51 -5.58 17.43 -4.24
C GLU A 51 -6.09 17.43 -2.79
N ILE A 52 -7.12 16.63 -2.53
CA ILE A 52 -7.68 16.47 -1.19
C ILE A 52 -6.76 15.57 -0.34
N PRO A 53 -6.33 16.02 0.87
CA PRO A 53 -5.51 15.22 1.75
C PRO A 53 -6.25 13.99 2.30
N PHE A 54 -5.53 12.92 2.58
CA PHE A 54 -6.10 11.73 3.19
C PHE A 54 -6.57 11.99 4.63
N ALA A 55 -7.84 11.66 4.90
CA ALA A 55 -8.47 11.83 6.20
C ALA A 55 -7.83 11.01 7.34
N ASN A 56 -7.31 9.81 7.05
CA ASN A 56 -6.69 8.93 8.04
C ASN A 56 -5.67 7.98 7.40
N THR A 57 -4.88 7.28 8.22
CA THR A 57 -3.81 6.36 7.76
C THR A 57 -4.34 5.13 7.05
N ARG A 58 -5.56 4.67 7.37
CA ARG A 58 -6.20 3.55 6.67
C ARG A 58 -6.51 3.93 5.21
N ASN A 59 -7.08 5.11 4.99
CA ASN A 59 -7.40 5.60 3.65
C ASN A 59 -6.13 5.86 2.84
N ALA A 60 -5.11 6.44 3.48
CA ALA A 60 -3.81 6.65 2.83
C ALA A 60 -3.15 5.32 2.43
N ALA A 61 -3.14 4.32 3.32
CA ALA A 61 -2.62 2.98 2.99
C ALA A 61 -3.37 2.34 1.81
N ALA A 62 -4.71 2.33 1.85
CA ALA A 62 -5.52 1.78 0.78
C ALA A 62 -5.34 2.53 -0.55
N GLY A 63 -5.27 3.87 -0.50
CA GLY A 63 -5.00 4.71 -1.66
C GLY A 63 -3.62 4.44 -2.26
N SER A 64 -2.57 4.43 -1.42
CA SER A 64 -1.19 4.17 -1.87
C SER A 64 -1.01 2.78 -2.46
N ILE A 65 -1.63 1.73 -1.88
CA ILE A 65 -1.59 0.39 -2.46
C ILE A 65 -2.20 0.41 -3.86
N LYS A 66 -3.35 1.06 -4.06
CA LYS A 66 -4.00 1.15 -5.37
C LYS A 66 -3.21 2.00 -6.37
N LEU A 67 -2.53 3.05 -5.92
CA LEU A 67 -1.67 3.86 -6.79
C LEU A 67 -0.44 3.06 -7.29
N LEU A 68 0.12 2.17 -6.46
CA LEU A 68 1.19 1.26 -6.86
C LEU A 68 0.77 0.25 -7.94
N ASP A 69 -0.54 0.09 -8.18
CA ASP A 69 -1.09 -0.75 -9.25
C ASP A 69 -0.87 -0.10 -10.61
N SER A 70 -0.95 1.22 -10.62
CA SER A 70 -0.77 2.05 -11.79
C SER A 70 0.70 2.40 -11.95
N ARG A 71 1.41 1.53 -12.69
CA ARG A 71 2.48 1.98 -13.59
C ARG A 71 1.98 2.95 -14.69
N GLU A 72 0.72 3.39 -14.63
CA GLU A 72 0.13 4.46 -15.43
C GLU A 72 0.02 5.77 -14.63
N ALA A 73 1.14 6.45 -14.52
CA ALA A 73 1.18 7.91 -14.56
C ALA A 73 2.33 8.26 -15.51
N ALA A 74 2.11 7.96 -16.80
CA ALA A 74 2.92 8.41 -17.93
C ALA A 74 1.97 9.05 -18.94
#